data_AF-A0A6P0VMH0-F1
#
_entry.id   AF-A0A6P0VMH0-F1
#
_cell.length_a   1.000
_cell.length_b   1.000
_cell.length_c   1.000
_cell.angle_alpha   90.00
_cell.angle_beta   90.00
_cell.angle_gamma   90.00
#
_symmetry.space_group_name_H-M   'P 1'
#
loop_
_entity.id
_entity.type
_entity.pdbx_description
1 polymer ?
#
loop_
_entity_poly.entity_id
_entity_poly.type
_entity_poly.pdbx_seq_one_letter_code
_entity_poly.pdbx_strand_id
1 'polypeptide(L)'
;MTLAEVLPTVRQLSSQEKLRLIQLLAEELETAEDTSPLKSSIADNATWQFLVSRPHSWRQQLYIKGRKLLASTVWQDMIVNSMSPEQAAENWDLPLAAIDEAIQYCQTHQDLIKLEAEEERHRLQEKGVSLEPKSVA
;
A
#
# COMPACT_ATOMS: atom_id res chain seq x y z
N MET A 1 29.85 -8.02 25.40
CA MET A 1 30.38 -7.51 24.13
C MET A 1 29.40 -6.50 23.58
N THR A 2 29.87 -5.33 23.19
CA THR A 2 29.06 -4.22 22.69
C THR A 2 29.04 -4.23 21.18
N LEU A 3 27.97 -3.72 20.55
CA LEU A 3 27.86 -3.67 19.08
C LEU A 3 29.04 -2.94 18.41
N ALA A 4 29.64 -1.97 19.11
CA ALA A 4 30.82 -1.24 18.66
C ALA A 4 32.06 -2.14 18.47
N GLU A 5 32.19 -3.22 19.25
CA GLU A 5 33.32 -4.14 19.18
C GLU A 5 33.18 -5.16 18.04
N VAL A 6 31.94 -5.44 17.61
CA VAL A 6 31.63 -6.49 16.61
C VAL A 6 31.51 -5.91 15.18
N LEU A 7 31.21 -4.62 15.06
CA LEU A 7 31.09 -3.90 13.78
C LEU A 7 32.31 -4.00 12.84
N PRO A 8 33.57 -3.91 13.30
CA PRO A 8 34.74 -4.02 12.42
C PRO A 8 34.81 -5.40 11.76
N THR A 9 34.55 -6.45 12.52
CA THR A 9 34.56 -7.84 12.06
C THR A 9 33.43 -8.10 11.06
N VAL A 10 32.23 -7.58 11.32
CA VAL A 10 31.08 -7.70 10.40
C VAL A 10 31.36 -7.00 9.07
N ARG A 11 32.09 -5.87 9.06
CA ARG A 11 32.43 -5.17 7.81
C ARG A 11 33.34 -5.99 6.89
N GLN A 12 34.22 -6.82 7.44
CA GLN A 12 35.16 -7.67 6.70
C GLN A 12 34.52 -8.93 6.10
N LEU A 13 33.30 -9.28 6.51
CA LEU A 13 32.57 -10.43 5.98
C LEU A 13 32.16 -10.23 4.51
N SER A 14 32.10 -11.34 3.79
CA SER A 14 31.53 -11.39 2.43
C SER A 14 30.03 -11.08 2.43
N SER A 15 29.49 -10.72 1.27
CA SER A 15 28.06 -10.41 1.13
C SER A 15 27.16 -11.59 1.53
N GLN A 16 27.57 -12.83 1.24
CA GLN A 16 26.79 -14.01 1.65
C GLN A 16 26.82 -14.25 3.16
N GLU A 17 27.95 -14.03 3.81
CA GLU A 17 28.07 -14.18 5.26
C GLU A 17 27.27 -13.11 5.99
N LYS A 18 27.28 -11.87 5.49
CA LYS A 18 26.43 -10.79 5.99
C LYS A 18 24.94 -11.14 5.90
N LEU A 19 24.51 -11.69 4.76
CA LEU A 19 23.11 -12.12 4.58
C LEU A 19 22.72 -13.24 5.53
N ARG A 20 23.58 -14.26 5.71
CA ARG A 20 23.32 -15.34 6.68
C ARG A 20 23.25 -14.82 8.11
N LEU A 21 24.09 -13.85 8.46
CA LEU A 21 24.12 -13.24 9.80
C LEU A 21 22.86 -12.41 10.06
N ILE A 22 22.40 -11.64 9.06
CA ILE A 22 21.11 -10.94 9.13
C ILE A 22 19.95 -11.93 9.28
N GLN A 23 19.98 -13.03 8.54
CA GLN A 23 18.92 -14.04 8.58
C GLN A 23 18.87 -14.76 9.94
N LEU A 24 20.02 -15.10 10.50
CA LEU A 24 20.13 -15.71 11.84
C LEU A 24 19.67 -14.74 12.95
N LEU A 25 20.06 -13.46 12.87
CA LEU A 25 19.63 -12.44 13.82
C LEU A 25 18.13 -12.15 13.73
N ALA A 26 17.55 -12.20 12.53
CA ALA A 26 16.11 -12.06 12.34
C ALA A 26 15.35 -13.23 13.00
N GLU A 27 15.89 -14.45 12.92
CA GLU A 27 15.30 -15.64 13.54
C GLU A 27 15.40 -15.64 15.07
N GLU A 28 16.50 -15.14 15.66
CA GLU A 28 16.57 -14.89 17.11
C GLU A 28 15.57 -13.83 17.58
N LEU A 29 15.34 -12.78 16.79
CA LEU A 29 14.44 -11.69 17.15
C LEU A 29 12.95 -12.11 17.16
N GLU A 30 12.57 -13.17 16.45
CA GLU A 30 11.19 -13.70 16.44
C GLU A 30 10.79 -14.39 17.76
N THR A 31 11.74 -14.67 18.66
CA THR A 31 11.47 -15.34 19.94
C THR A 31 11.28 -14.39 21.13
N ALA A 32 11.48 -13.08 20.93
CA ALA A 32 11.19 -12.06 21.93
C ALA A 32 9.84 -11.41 21.63
N GLU A 33 8.79 -11.87 22.32
CA GLU A 33 7.50 -11.19 22.32
C GLU A 33 7.66 -9.71 22.70
N ASP A 34 6.91 -8.87 21.96
CA ASP A 34 6.71 -7.42 22.11
C ASP A 34 7.65 -6.47 21.34
N THR A 35 7.57 -6.49 20.01
CA THR A 35 7.93 -5.35 19.14
C THR A 35 6.75 -4.90 18.30
N SER A 36 5.72 -4.41 18.99
CA SER A 36 4.41 -4.05 18.44
C SER A 36 4.32 -2.74 17.61
N PRO A 37 5.37 -2.20 16.96
CA PRO A 37 5.09 -1.32 15.81
C PRO A 37 5.91 -1.56 14.54
N LEU A 38 6.87 -2.49 14.51
CA LEU A 38 7.81 -2.61 13.37
C LEU A 38 7.63 -3.87 12.52
N LYS A 39 6.70 -4.77 12.88
CA LYS A 39 6.36 -5.99 12.14
C LYS A 39 5.01 -5.88 11.43
N SER A 40 4.86 -4.90 10.54
CA SER A 40 3.66 -4.78 9.68
C SER A 40 3.96 -4.90 8.18
N SER A 41 5.20 -5.20 7.77
CA SER A 41 5.60 -5.07 6.37
C SER A 41 5.81 -6.35 5.56
N ILE A 42 5.68 -7.56 6.11
CA ILE A 42 5.73 -8.77 5.28
C ILE A 42 4.75 -9.82 5.83
N ALA A 43 3.63 -10.00 5.12
CA ALA A 43 2.91 -11.28 4.94
C ALA A 43 2.25 -11.87 6.22
N ASP A 44 0.95 -12.13 6.37
CA ASP A 44 -0.03 -12.71 5.46
C ASP A 44 -1.45 -12.56 6.06
N ASN A 45 -2.46 -12.34 5.21
CA ASN A 45 -3.88 -12.07 5.56
C ASN A 45 -4.17 -10.71 6.20
N ALA A 46 -3.88 -9.61 5.51
CA ALA A 46 -4.53 -8.33 5.80
C ALA A 46 -6.04 -8.46 5.53
N THR A 47 -6.79 -8.95 6.52
CA THR A 47 -8.23 -8.75 6.63
C THR A 47 -8.47 -7.26 6.75
N TRP A 48 -8.56 -6.59 5.61
CA TRP A 48 -8.87 -5.17 5.55
C TRP A 48 -10.15 -4.91 6.35
N GLN A 49 -10.05 -4.06 7.36
CA GLN A 49 -11.18 -3.79 8.26
C GLN A 49 -12.19 -2.85 7.58
N PHE A 50 -11.68 -1.92 6.78
CA PHE A 50 -12.42 -0.90 6.09
C PHE A 50 -12.45 -1.10 4.58
N LEU A 51 -11.70 -2.03 4.01
CA LEU A 51 -11.77 -2.37 2.59
C LEU A 51 -12.50 -3.69 2.35
N VAL A 52 -13.39 -3.71 1.36
CA VAL A 52 -14.17 -4.89 1.00
C VAL A 52 -14.14 -5.11 -0.51
N SER A 53 -13.97 -6.38 -0.90
CA SER A 53 -14.18 -6.77 -2.29
C SER A 53 -15.68 -6.80 -2.57
N ARG A 54 -16.08 -6.29 -3.74
CA ARG A 54 -17.46 -6.36 -4.22
C ARG A 54 -17.47 -7.08 -5.56
N PRO A 55 -18.48 -7.92 -5.83
CA PRO A 55 -18.61 -8.56 -7.12
C PRO A 55 -18.83 -7.50 -8.20
N HIS A 56 -17.86 -7.35 -9.08
CA HIS A 56 -17.94 -6.51 -10.27
C HIS A 56 -17.55 -7.35 -11.48
N SER A 57 -18.13 -7.05 -12.65
CA SER A 57 -17.90 -7.82 -13.88
C SER A 57 -16.46 -7.79 -14.42
N TRP A 58 -15.56 -7.01 -13.84
CA TRP A 58 -14.18 -6.85 -14.32
C TRP A 58 -13.26 -6.15 -13.33
N ARG A 59 -13.79 -5.24 -12.49
CA ARG A 59 -13.03 -4.50 -11.48
C ARG A 59 -12.79 -5.38 -10.24
N GLN A 60 -11.55 -5.43 -9.79
CA GLN A 60 -11.07 -6.18 -8.62
C GLN A 60 -10.65 -5.24 -7.47
N GLN A 61 -10.56 -3.93 -7.70
CA GLN A 61 -10.30 -2.95 -6.65
C GLN A 61 -11.22 -3.09 -5.43
N LEU A 62 -10.64 -2.87 -4.26
CA LEU A 62 -11.39 -2.85 -3.01
C LEU A 62 -12.12 -1.53 -2.80
N TYR A 63 -13.29 -1.64 -2.19
CA TYR A 63 -14.17 -0.53 -1.85
C TYR A 63 -14.10 -0.22 -0.36
N ILE A 64 -14.28 1.06 0.00
CA ILE A 64 -14.51 1.47 1.37
C ILE A 64 -15.82 0.83 1.87
N LYS A 65 -15.73 0.13 3.00
CA LYS A 65 -16.84 -0.59 3.63
C LYS A 65 -17.99 0.36 3.94
N GLY A 66 -19.20 -0.06 3.61
CA GLY A 66 -20.40 0.75 3.79
C GLY A 66 -20.57 1.89 2.76
N ARG A 67 -19.59 2.12 1.87
CA ARG A 67 -19.68 3.15 0.82
C ARG A 67 -19.57 2.52 -0.58
N LYS A 68 -20.00 3.27 -1.59
CA LYS A 68 -19.77 2.97 -3.02
C LYS A 68 -18.54 3.72 -3.53
N LEU A 69 -17.49 3.76 -2.71
CA LEU A 69 -16.28 4.55 -2.93
C LEU A 69 -15.08 3.60 -3.00
N LEU A 70 -14.21 3.77 -4.00
CA LEU A 70 -13.00 2.96 -4.16
C LEU A 70 -11.88 3.49 -3.26
N ALA A 71 -11.02 2.60 -2.78
CA ALA A 71 -9.82 2.99 -2.04
C ALA A 71 -8.90 3.89 -2.90
N SER A 72 -8.78 3.57 -4.19
CA SER A 72 -7.99 4.32 -5.17
C SER A 72 -8.47 5.75 -5.33
N THR A 73 -9.77 6.00 -5.33
CA THR A 73 -10.35 7.35 -5.46
C THR A 73 -9.96 8.23 -4.28
N VAL A 74 -10.06 7.71 -3.06
CA VAL A 74 -9.68 8.46 -1.84
C VAL A 74 -8.20 8.82 -1.88
N TRP A 75 -7.34 7.85 -2.24
CA TRP A 75 -5.90 8.05 -2.32
C TRP A 75 -5.49 9.03 -3.43
N GLN A 76 -6.09 8.92 -4.62
CA GLN A 76 -5.85 9.84 -5.73
C GLN A 76 -6.29 11.26 -5.40
N ASP A 77 -7.47 11.43 -4.83
CA ASP A 77 -7.99 12.72 -4.40
C ASP A 77 -7.09 13.36 -3.33
N MET A 78 -6.58 12.57 -2.39
CA MET A 78 -5.60 13.00 -1.40
C MET A 78 -4.31 13.52 -2.06
N ILE A 79 -3.77 12.80 -3.05
CA ILE A 79 -2.56 13.22 -3.79
C ILE A 79 -2.82 14.50 -4.59
N VAL A 80 -3.93 14.56 -5.33
CA VAL A 80 -4.28 15.71 -6.19
C VAL A 80 -4.47 16.97 -5.37
N ASN A 81 -5.13 16.88 -4.21
CA ASN A 81 -5.35 18.01 -3.33
C ASN A 81 -4.24 18.22 -2.29
N SER A 82 -3.18 17.39 -2.32
CA SER A 82 -2.07 17.43 -1.35
C SER A 82 -2.55 17.37 0.11
N MET A 83 -3.61 16.61 0.38
CA MET A 83 -4.20 16.47 1.71
C MET A 83 -3.36 15.54 2.59
N SER A 84 -3.32 15.83 3.88
CA SER A 84 -2.86 14.87 4.88
C SER A 84 -3.90 13.77 5.10
N PRO A 85 -3.52 12.61 5.67
CA PRO A 85 -4.47 11.54 6.00
C PRO A 85 -5.62 12.02 6.91
N GLU A 86 -5.34 12.92 7.86
CA GLU A 86 -6.34 13.51 8.76
C GLU A 86 -7.29 14.45 8.02
N GLN A 87 -6.76 15.25 7.09
CA GLN A 87 -7.60 16.11 6.25
C GLN A 87 -8.47 15.29 5.31
N ALA A 88 -7.94 14.22 4.73
CA ALA A 88 -8.71 13.31 3.90
C ALA A 88 -9.81 12.59 4.70
N ALA A 89 -9.53 12.20 5.95
CA ALA A 89 -10.50 11.64 6.87
C ALA A 89 -11.67 12.61 7.12
N GLU A 90 -11.38 13.88 7.40
CA GLU A 90 -12.41 14.92 7.57
C GLU A 90 -13.19 15.18 6.26
N ASN A 91 -12.47 15.36 5.14
CA ASN A 91 -13.06 15.68 3.83
C ASN A 91 -13.99 14.58 3.32
N TRP A 92 -13.59 13.33 3.50
CA TRP A 92 -14.37 12.17 3.10
C TRP A 92 -15.32 11.68 4.19
N ASP A 93 -15.33 12.27 5.38
CA ASP A 93 -16.08 11.77 6.55
C ASP A 93 -15.79 10.28 6.81
N LEU A 94 -14.50 9.92 6.81
CA LEU A 94 -14.01 8.57 7.01
C LEU A 94 -13.11 8.50 8.25
N PRO A 95 -13.08 7.38 8.96
CA PRO A 95 -12.13 7.20 10.05
C PRO A 95 -10.70 7.20 9.49
N LEU A 96 -9.76 7.79 10.23
CA LEU A 96 -8.35 7.84 9.84
C LEU A 96 -7.78 6.46 9.48
N ALA A 97 -8.15 5.42 10.23
CA ALA A 97 -7.77 4.04 9.94
C ALA A 97 -8.22 3.56 8.55
N ALA A 98 -9.37 4.01 8.03
CA ALA A 98 -9.80 3.67 6.67
C ALA A 98 -8.96 4.40 5.60
N ILE A 99 -8.50 5.62 5.90
CA ILE A 99 -7.59 6.36 5.02
C ILE A 99 -6.24 5.66 4.97
N ASP A 100 -5.69 5.28 6.13
CA ASP A 100 -4.42 4.56 6.20
C ASP A 100 -4.47 3.22 5.47
N GLU A 101 -5.55 2.44 5.65
CA GLU A 101 -5.76 1.21 4.87
C GLU A 101 -5.85 1.49 3.37
N ALA A 102 -6.56 2.55 2.96
CA ALA A 102 -6.66 2.91 1.55
C ALA A 102 -5.30 3.29 0.95
N ILE A 103 -4.47 4.04 1.69
CA ILE A 103 -3.11 4.40 1.29
C ILE A 103 -2.26 3.14 1.14
N GLN A 104 -2.24 2.27 2.16
CA GLN A 104 -1.47 1.03 2.15
C GLN A 104 -1.89 0.13 0.99
N TYR A 105 -3.20 -0.09 0.82
CA TYR A 105 -3.74 -0.89 -0.27
C TYR A 105 -3.29 -0.34 -1.63
N CYS A 106 -3.41 0.96 -1.84
CA CYS A 106 -3.04 1.58 -3.11
C CYS A 106 -1.55 1.51 -3.38
N GLN A 107 -0.70 1.65 -2.36
CA GLN A 107 0.75 1.54 -2.48
C GLN A 107 1.18 0.11 -2.83
N THR A 108 0.55 -0.90 -2.22
CA THR A 108 0.87 -2.31 -2.50
C THR A 108 0.29 -2.80 -3.84
N HIS A 109 -0.86 -2.25 -4.28
CA HIS A 109 -1.59 -2.71 -5.46
C HIS A 109 -1.60 -1.68 -6.61
N GLN A 110 -0.55 -0.86 -6.72
CA GLN A 110 -0.47 0.17 -7.78
C GLN A 110 -0.62 -0.42 -9.19
N ASP A 111 -0.06 -1.59 -9.45
CA ASP A 111 -0.11 -2.23 -10.77
C ASP A 111 -1.53 -2.68 -11.14
N LEU A 112 -2.27 -3.22 -10.16
CA LEU A 112 -3.70 -3.53 -10.34
C LEU A 112 -4.50 -2.28 -10.67
N ILE A 113 -4.27 -1.19 -9.93
CA ILE A 113 -4.98 0.08 -10.14
C ILE A 113 -4.71 0.65 -11.52
N LYS A 114 -3.45 0.60 -12.00
CA LYS A 114 -3.08 1.04 -13.34
C LYS A 114 -3.74 0.19 -14.43
N LEU A 115 -3.66 -1.14 -14.29
CA LEU A 115 -4.26 -2.07 -15.23
C LEU A 115 -5.77 -1.84 -15.36
N GLU A 116 -6.47 -1.67 -14.24
CA GLU A 116 -7.90 -1.38 -14.26
C GLU A 116 -8.24 -0.01 -14.87
N ALA A 117 -7.41 1.01 -14.63
CA ALA A 117 -7.58 2.31 -15.25
C ALA A 117 -7.40 2.25 -16.78
N GLU A 118 -6.48 1.42 -17.27
CA GLU A 118 -6.29 1.16 -18.71
C GLU A 118 -7.47 0.41 -19.33
N GLU A 119 -7.97 -0.64 -18.66
CA GLU A 119 -9.15 -1.38 -19.08
C GLU A 119 -10.40 -0.48 -19.12
N GLU A 120 -10.57 0.40 -18.12
CA GLU A 120 -11.63 1.40 -18.11
C GLU A 120 -11.52 2.36 -19.29
N ARG A 121 -10.31 2.83 -19.60
CA ARG A 121 -10.04 3.68 -20.77
C ARG A 121 -10.37 2.98 -22.07
N HIS A 122 -9.94 1.73 -22.25
CA HIS A 122 -10.22 0.95 -23.46
C HIS A 122 -11.72 0.79 -23.68
N ARG A 123 -12.47 0.42 -22.63
CA ARG A 123 -13.93 0.28 -22.70
C ARG A 123 -14.67 1.59 -22.98
N LEU A 124 -14.17 2.71 -22.45
CA LEU A 124 -14.72 4.02 -22.74
C LEU A 124 -14.45 4.43 -24.20
N GLN A 125 -13.26 4.15 -24.72
CA GLN A 125 -12.91 4.36 -26.13
C GLN A 125 -13.77 3.50 -27.06
N GLU A 126 -13.98 2.21 -26.76
CA GLU A 126 -14.88 1.33 -27.52
C GLU A 126 -16.32 1.85 -27.56
N LYS A 127 -16.78 2.49 -26.47
CA LYS A 127 -18.08 3.16 -26.40
C LYS A 127 -18.13 4.52 -27.09
N GLY A 128 -17.03 4.94 -27.74
CA GLY A 128 -16.92 6.21 -28.45
C GLY A 128 -16.71 7.43 -27.54
N VAL A 129 -16.32 7.22 -26.27
CA VAL A 129 -15.94 8.33 -25.38
C VAL A 129 -14.50 8.73 -25.70
N SER A 130 -14.31 9.93 -26.25
CA SER A 130 -12.97 10.49 -26.45
C SER A 130 -12.37 10.87 -25.09
N LEU A 131 -11.31 10.16 -24.70
CA LEU A 131 -10.57 10.39 -23.46
C LEU A 131 -9.28 11.20 -23.70
N GLU A 132 -9.21 11.96 -24.78
CA GLU A 132 -8.05 12.81 -25.01
C GLU A 132 -7.89 13.77 -23.82
N PRO A 133 -6.69 13.85 -23.21
CA PRO A 133 -6.43 14.92 -22.26
C PRO A 133 -6.67 16.21 -23.03
N LYS A 134 -7.57 17.06 -22.54
CA LYS A 134 -7.68 18.43 -23.05
C LYS A 134 -6.29 19.03 -22.94
N SER A 135 -5.59 19.09 -24.06
CA SER A 135 -4.42 19.93 -24.26
C SER A 135 -4.93 21.34 -24.02
N VAL A 136 -4.75 21.82 -22.79
CA VAL A 136 -4.86 23.24 -22.50
C VAL A 136 -3.53 23.81 -22.97
N ALA A 137 -3.58 24.43 -24.16
CA ALA A 137 -2.49 25.21 -24.74
C ALA A 137 -2.27 26.52 -23.97
#